data_AF-A0A6S6TD15-F1
#
_entry.id   AF-A0A6S6TD15-F1
#
_cell.length_a   1.000
_cell.length_b   1.000
_cell.length_c   1.000
_cell.angle_alpha   90.00
_cell.angle_beta   90.00
_cell.angle_gamma   90.00
#
_symmetry.space_group_name_H-M   'P 1'
#
loop_
_entity.id
_entity.type
_entity.pdbx_description
1 polymer ?
#
loop_
_entity_poly.entity_id
_entity_poly.type
_entity_poly.pdbx_seq_one_letter_code
_entity_poly.pdbx_strand_id
1 'polypeptide(L)' 'MAEIDEVKEILNTLRVAMSIGFGIFVLIVGKLTLLYQNHDFTEVFWITIAAALLDMLAILFIVKKIAAKTKEIKDL' A
#
# COMPACT_ATOMS: atom_id res chain seq x y z
N MET A 1 14.82 28.55 -0.74
CA MET A 1 14.88 27.70 -1.94
C MET A 1 14.97 26.22 -1.58
N ALA A 2 15.80 25.83 -0.59
CA ALA A 2 15.96 24.44 -0.18
C ALA A 2 14.64 23.73 0.23
N GLU A 3 13.80 24.35 1.07
CA GLU A 3 12.55 23.70 1.55
C GLU A 3 11.53 23.45 0.44
N ILE A 4 11.47 24.32 -0.58
CA ILE A 4 10.53 24.17 -1.69
C ILE A 4 10.94 23.03 -2.62
N ASP A 5 12.25 22.83 -2.81
CA ASP A 5 12.76 21.72 -3.62
C ASP A 5 12.61 20.38 -2.91
N GLU A 6 12.79 20.33 -1.59
CA GLU A 6 12.55 19.14 -0.78
C GLU A 6 11.07 18.69 -0.83
N VAL A 7 10.14 19.64 -0.70
CA VAL A 7 8.70 19.35 -0.84
C VAL A 7 8.35 18.85 -2.25
N LYS A 8 8.94 19.43 -3.30
CA LYS A 8 8.72 18.97 -4.68
C LYS A 8 9.21 17.53 -4.89
N GLU A 9 10.35 17.18 -4.31
CA GLU A 9 10.90 15.82 -4.41
C GLU A 9 10.02 14.80 -3.68
N ILE A 10 9.51 15.14 -2.48
CA ILE A 10 8.54 14.32 -1.76
C ILE A 10 7.26 14.14 -2.58
N LEU A 11 6.72 15.21 -3.16
CA LEU A 11 5.51 15.17 -3.97
C LEU A 11 5.70 14.30 -5.23
N ASN A 12 6.88 14.39 -5.85
CA ASN A 12 7.21 13.59 -7.02
C ASN A 12 7.34 12.10 -6.68
N THR A 13 8.03 11.79 -5.57
CA THR A 13 8.13 10.43 -5.04
C THR A 13 6.74 9.86 -4.71
N LEU A 14 5.88 10.66 -4.08
CA LEU A 14 4.51 10.27 -3.79
C LEU A 14 3.70 10.00 -5.07
N ARG A 15 3.85 10.83 -6.11
CA ARG A 15 3.21 10.63 -7.41
C ARG A 15 3.64 9.31 -8.06
N VAL A 16 4.93 9.01 -8.04
CA VAL A 16 5.47 7.74 -8.58
C VAL A 16 4.91 6.55 -7.78
N ALA A 17 4.93 6.62 -6.46
CA ALA A 17 4.37 5.58 -5.59
C ALA A 17 2.87 5.35 -5.84
N MET A 18 2.09 6.43 -5.98
CA MET A 18 0.66 6.33 -6.31
C MET A 18 0.42 5.70 -7.69
N SER A 19 1.22 6.07 -8.69
CA SER A 19 1.10 5.53 -10.05
C SER A 19 1.34 4.03 -10.08
N ILE A 20 2.37 3.56 -9.36
CA ILE A 20 2.69 2.14 -9.20
C ILE A 20 1.55 1.43 -8.44
N GLY A 21 1.08 2.03 -7.35
CA GLY A 21 -0.02 1.48 -6.55
C GLY A 21 -1.30 1.28 -7.37
N PHE A 22 -1.69 2.28 -8.17
CA PHE A 22 -2.84 2.18 -9.06
C PHE A 22 -2.65 1.12 -10.16
N GLY A 23 -1.44 0.99 -10.72
CA GLY A 23 -1.13 -0.05 -11.69
C GLY A 23 -1.33 -1.45 -11.12
N ILE A 24 -0.83 -1.70 -9.91
CA ILE A 24 -1.01 -2.97 -9.19
C ILE A 24 -2.49 -3.20 -8.88
N PHE A 25 -3.21 -2.16 -8.45
CA PHE A 25 -4.64 -2.24 -8.14
C PHE A 25 -5.47 -2.70 -9.35
N VAL A 26 -5.24 -2.11 -10.53
CA VAL A 26 -5.94 -2.49 -11.77
C VAL A 26 -5.68 -3.95 -12.14
N LEU A 27 -4.44 -4.44 -11.99
CA LEU A 27 -4.10 -5.83 -12.26
C LEU A 27 -4.84 -6.80 -11.32
N ILE A 28 -4.93 -6.45 -10.03
CA ILE A 28 -5.63 -7.26 -9.02
C ILE A 28 -7.13 -7.32 -9.35
N VAL A 29 -7.77 -6.18 -9.62
CA VAL A 29 -9.20 -6.11 -9.96
C VAL A 29 -9.51 -6.85 -11.26
N GLY A 30 -8.64 -6.73 -12.27
CA GLY A 30 -8.75 -7.47 -13.52
C GLY A 30 -8.71 -8.98 -13.32
N LYS A 31 -7.76 -9.47 -12.51
CA LYS A 31 -7.69 -10.90 -12.15
C LYS A 31 -8.92 -11.37 -11.38
N LEU A 32 -9.40 -10.56 -10.44
CA LEU A 32 -10.59 -10.87 -9.64
C LEU A 32 -11.83 -11.04 -10.52
N THR A 33 -11.98 -10.17 -11.54
CA THR A 33 -13.10 -10.21 -12.48
C THR A 33 -13.06 -11.47 -13.36
N LEU A 34 -11.88 -11.88 -13.84
CA LEU A 34 -11.70 -13.11 -14.61
C LEU A 34 -12.03 -14.37 -13.79
N LEU A 35 -11.58 -14.41 -12.55
CA LEU A 35 -11.86 -15.54 -11.65
C LEU A 35 -13.34 -15.64 -11.30
N TYR A 36 -14.02 -14.50 -11.13
CA TYR A 36 -15.46 -14.44 -10.91
C TYR A 36 -16.25 -15.00 -12.12
N GLN A 37 -15.82 -14.66 -13.36
CA GLN A 37 -16.44 -15.21 -14.58
C GLN A 37 -16.25 -16.73 -14.72
N ASN A 38 -15.13 -17.26 -14.25
CA ASN A 38 -14.83 -18.69 -14.33
C ASN A 38 -15.53 -19.52 -13.24
N HIS A 39 -16.34 -18.91 -12.37
CA HIS A 39 -16.97 -19.54 -11.19
C HIS A 39 -15.97 -20.23 -10.25
N ASP A 40 -14.67 -19.92 -10.37
CA ASP A 40 -13.62 -20.53 -9.55
C ASP A 40 -13.36 -19.69 -8.31
N PHE A 41 -14.31 -19.79 -7.38
CA PHE A 41 -14.30 -19.01 -6.13
C PHE A 41 -13.20 -19.47 -5.15
N THR A 42 -12.63 -20.65 -5.36
CA THR A 42 -11.60 -21.21 -4.49
C THR A 42 -10.32 -20.38 -4.57
N GLU A 43 -9.87 -20.06 -5.79
CA GLU A 43 -8.67 -19.24 -5.99
C GLU A 43 -8.87 -17.80 -5.49
N VAL A 44 -10.04 -17.21 -5.74
CA VAL A 44 -10.40 -15.87 -5.23
C VAL A 44 -10.34 -15.80 -3.71
N PHE A 45 -10.86 -16.82 -3.04
CA PHE A 45 -10.89 -16.90 -1.59
C PHE A 45 -9.47 -16.91 -1.01
N TRP A 46 -8.58 -17.76 -1.54
CA TRP A 46 -7.19 -17.84 -1.07
C TRP A 46 -6.39 -16.56 -1.36
N ILE A 47 -6.56 -15.95 -2.55
CA ILE A 47 -5.92 -14.68 -2.88
C ILE A 47 -6.38 -13.57 -1.93
N THR A 48 -7.68 -13.53 -1.61
CA THR A 48 -8.25 -12.52 -0.71
C THR A 48 -7.73 -12.69 0.72
N ILE A 49 -7.63 -13.93 1.22
CA ILE A 49 -7.04 -14.20 2.53
C ILE A 49 -5.57 -13.79 2.58
N ALA A 50 -4.79 -14.13 1.55
CA ALA A 50 -3.39 -13.77 1.47
C ALA A 50 -3.20 -12.25 1.45
N ALA A 51 -4.00 -11.53 0.67
CA ALA A 51 -3.97 -10.07 0.62
C ALA A 51 -4.34 -9.44 1.97
N ALA A 52 -5.38 -9.93 2.65
CA ALA A 52 -5.78 -9.43 3.96
C ALA A 52 -4.70 -9.64 5.04
N LEU A 53 -4.02 -10.78 5.02
CA LEU A 53 -2.88 -11.03 5.93
C LEU A 53 -1.70 -10.09 5.64
N LEU A 54 -1.41 -9.83 4.37
CA LEU A 54 -0.33 -8.94 3.96
C LEU A 54 -0.63 -7.49 4.36
N ASP A 55 -1.87 -7.03 4.17
CA ASP A 55 -2.35 -5.73 4.63
C ASP A 55 -2.25 -5.59 6.16
N MET A 56 -2.64 -6.63 6.91
CA MET A 56 -2.50 -6.63 8.37
C MET A 56 -1.04 -6.43 8.80
N LEU A 57 -0.10 -7.13 8.15
CA LEU A 57 1.34 -6.95 8.41
C LEU A 57 1.79 -5.54 8.05
N ALA A 58 1.38 -5.00 6.90
CA ALA A 58 1.73 -3.65 6.47
C ALA A 58 1.26 -2.60 7.47
N ILE A 59 0.03 -2.72 7.98
CA ILE A 59 -0.53 -1.83 9.02
C ILE A 59 0.33 -1.90 10.29
N LEU A 60 0.71 -3.09 10.75
CA LEU A 60 1.59 -3.23 11.92
C LEU A 60 2.95 -2.56 11.72
N PHE A 61 3.54 -2.64 10.53
CA PHE A 61 4.78 -1.93 10.21
C PHE A 61 4.60 -0.42 10.24
N ILE A 62 3.50 0.10 9.65
CA ILE A 62 3.18 1.53 9.66
C ILE A 62 3.00 2.01 11.10
N VAL A 63 2.21 1.30 11.91
CA VAL A 63 1.97 1.65 13.32
C VAL A 63 3.28 1.66 14.10
N LYS A 64 4.17 0.67 13.92
CA LYS A 64 5.50 0.69 14.55
C LYS A 64 6.33 1.89 14.12
N LYS A 65 6.32 2.25 12.83
CA LYS A 65 7.07 3.40 12.29
C LYS A 65 6.55 4.73 12.84
N ILE A 66 5.22 4.86 12.93
CA ILE A 66 4.58 6.04 13.53
C ILE A 66 4.93 6.11 15.02
N ALA A 67 4.77 5.01 15.78
CA ALA A 67 5.07 4.97 17.21
C ALA A 67 6.54 5.33 17.51
N ALA A 68 7.48 4.85 16.69
CA ALA A 68 8.89 5.21 16.81
C ALA A 68 9.11 6.72 16.61
N LYS A 69 8.53 7.30 15.54
CA LYS A 69 8.61 8.75 15.29
C LYS A 69 7.92 9.58 16.37
N THR A 70 6.77 9.13 16.89
CA THR A 70 6.06 9.81 17.99
C THR A 70 6.90 9.80 19.26
N LYS A 71 7.67 8.73 19.51
CA LYS A 71 8.58 8.66 20.65
C LYS A 71 9.78 9.60 20.49
N GLU A 72 10.38 9.66 19.31
CA GLU A 72 11.44 10.64 18.98
C GLU A 72 10.99 12.09 19.23
N ILE A 73 9.75 12.44 18.87
CA ILE A 73 9.21 13.80 19.06
C ILE A 73 8.92 14.09 20.54
N LYS A 74 8.61 13.07 21.36
CA LYS A 74 8.30 13.24 22.79
C LYS A 74 9.56 13.36 23.66
N ASP A 75 10.69 12.84 23.18
CA ASP A 75 12.00 12.94 23.85
C ASP A 75 12.78 14.23 23.46
N LEU A 76 12.23 15.07 22.57
CA LEU A 76 12.69 16.43 22.21
C LEU A 76 11.96 17.50 23.03
#